data_AF-A0A8X8CH17-F1
#
_entry.id   AF-A0A8X8CH17-F1
#
_cell.length_a   1.000
_cell.length_b   1.000
_cell.length_c   1.000
_cell.angle_alpha   90.00
_cell.angle_beta   90.00
_cell.angle_gamma   90.00
#
_symmetry.space_group_name_H-M   'P 1'
#
loop_
_entity.id
_entity.type
_entity.pdbx_description
1 polymer ?
#
loop_
_entity_poly.entity_id
_entity_poly.type
_entity_poly.pdbx_seq_one_letter_code
_entity_poly.pdbx_strand_id
1 'polypeptide(L)'
;MDQMLTVDCRRKLCGYFDELFSIYNSAVIGEGSFKVSAGDSLHVVEAFRYIGYLRILEISALSDEIMLRALDLDVYALFYSMVITELPADQAKLALEKLCLPVVTPLQEIISQGPDVLEKKLARELTVHIDRLAYIFRYVNHPEAVADAIQRLWPILKAIFDIRAWDMRTMESLCRACKYAVRTSGRLMGITIGAMLEEIQGLYQQHHQPCFLYLSSEIFGSDPSCAYYLKNLIEALFKCTTCLLTNIKDFTARPDIADDCFLLASRCIRYCPQVFIPSAVFPSLVDCSMIGVTVQHREASNSILTFLSDIFDLAKSSMGEQYLTIRDSVIIPRGASITRILVASLTGALPSSRLETVTYALLALTRAYGASALQWARESVSLIPSTVVTEVEQTKIFQALTDAASGVDIKTLMGAVEELSDVCRRNRTVQEIVQGALRPLELNLVTVS
;
A
#
# COMPACT_ATOMS: atom_id res chain seq x y z
N MET A 1 42.32 -24.33 0.23
CA MET A 1 42.12 -24.93 1.57
C MET A 1 41.03 -25.97 1.41
N ASP A 2 41.37 -27.00 0.65
CA ASP A 2 40.51 -28.12 0.28
C ASP A 2 40.92 -29.34 1.13
N GLN A 3 39.94 -30.12 1.59
CA GLN A 3 40.03 -31.31 2.46
C GLN A 3 40.04 -31.06 3.98
N MET A 4 38.89 -31.29 4.64
CA MET A 4 38.69 -32.42 5.56
C MET A 4 37.30 -32.34 6.24
N LEU A 5 36.29 -32.89 5.56
CA LEU A 5 35.14 -33.51 6.22
C LEU A 5 35.00 -34.92 5.64
N THR A 6 35.17 -35.92 6.50
CA THR A 6 35.18 -37.35 6.15
C THR A 6 33.81 -37.78 5.61
N VAL A 7 33.82 -38.80 4.74
CA VAL A 7 32.62 -39.35 4.07
C VAL A 7 31.52 -39.75 5.07
N ASP A 8 31.90 -40.19 6.27
CA ASP A 8 30.96 -40.52 7.35
C ASP A 8 30.24 -39.32 7.96
N CYS A 9 30.90 -38.16 8.05
CA CYS A 9 30.24 -36.92 8.50
C CYS A 9 29.19 -36.47 7.48
N ARG A 10 29.48 -36.58 6.17
CA ARG A 10 28.51 -36.29 5.11
C ARG A 10 27.28 -37.20 5.19
N ARG A 11 27.47 -38.49 5.45
CA ARG A 11 26.39 -39.48 5.53
C ARG A 11 25.48 -39.28 6.75
N LYS A 12 26.06 -38.98 7.91
CA LYS A 12 25.31 -38.66 9.14
C LYS A 12 24.52 -37.37 8.99
N LEU A 13 25.10 -36.36 8.35
CA LEU A 13 24.42 -35.09 8.08
C LEU A 13 23.25 -35.25 7.10
N CYS A 14 23.36 -36.03 6.02
CA CYS A 14 22.20 -36.36 5.19
C CYS A 14 21.07 -37.02 6.00
N GLY A 15 21.38 -37.95 6.90
CA GLY A 15 20.39 -38.58 7.78
C GLY A 15 19.64 -37.60 8.68
N TYR A 16 20.32 -36.58 9.23
CA TYR A 16 19.68 -35.53 10.03
C TYR A 16 18.79 -34.59 9.19
N PHE A 17 19.16 -34.32 7.94
CA PHE A 17 18.30 -33.57 7.01
C PHE A 17 17.09 -34.39 6.57
N ASP A 18 17.22 -35.70 6.36
CA ASP A 18 16.10 -36.59 6.07
C ASP A 18 15.12 -36.67 7.25
N GLU A 19 15.61 -36.70 8.50
CA GLU A 19 14.77 -36.62 9.71
C GLU A 19 14.08 -35.25 9.86
N LEU A 20 14.80 -34.14 9.67
CA LEU A 20 14.22 -32.80 9.73
C LEU A 20 13.20 -32.56 8.62
N PHE A 21 13.46 -33.09 7.42
CA PHE A 21 12.54 -33.07 6.30
C PHE A 21 11.32 -33.97 6.56
N SER A 22 11.50 -35.13 7.18
CA SER A 22 10.40 -35.98 7.65
C SER A 22 9.54 -35.26 8.70
N ILE A 23 10.17 -34.51 9.61
CA ILE A 23 9.46 -33.69 10.61
C ILE A 23 8.69 -32.54 9.94
N TYR A 24 9.29 -31.86 8.96
CA TYR A 24 8.64 -30.81 8.18
C TYR A 24 7.44 -31.35 7.38
N ASN A 25 7.61 -32.45 6.64
CA ASN A 25 6.53 -33.11 5.91
C ASN A 25 5.42 -33.59 6.84
N SER A 26 5.78 -34.18 7.98
CA SER A 26 4.77 -34.62 8.97
C SER A 26 4.00 -33.43 9.56
N ALA A 27 4.68 -32.30 9.79
CA ALA A 27 4.10 -31.09 10.37
C ALA A 27 3.23 -30.26 9.40
N VAL A 28 3.60 -30.23 8.11
CA VAL A 28 2.98 -29.36 7.09
C VAL A 28 2.04 -30.11 6.15
N ILE A 29 2.38 -31.35 5.76
CA ILE A 29 1.55 -32.19 4.86
C ILE A 29 0.54 -33.03 5.67
N GLY A 30 0.73 -33.16 6.98
CA GLY A 30 -0.29 -33.68 7.90
C GLY A 30 -0.31 -35.20 8.07
N GLU A 31 0.72 -35.92 7.63
CA GLU A 31 0.92 -37.31 8.01
C GLU A 31 1.64 -37.39 9.37
N GLY A 32 0.87 -37.30 10.45
CA GLY A 32 1.36 -37.40 11.82
C GLY A 32 0.50 -36.67 12.84
N SER A 33 0.68 -36.97 14.13
CA SER A 33 -0.10 -36.38 15.24
C SER A 33 0.23 -34.92 15.55
N PHE A 34 1.16 -34.31 14.81
CA PHE A 34 1.58 -32.91 14.98
C PHE A 34 1.08 -32.09 13.79
N LYS A 35 -0.03 -31.38 13.96
CA LYS A 35 -0.48 -30.33 13.02
C LYS A 35 0.05 -28.99 13.49
N VAL A 36 0.80 -28.31 12.64
CA VAL A 36 1.32 -26.97 12.88
C VAL A 36 0.51 -25.97 12.05
N SER A 37 0.12 -24.83 12.63
CA SER A 37 -0.66 -23.82 11.89
C SER A 37 0.21 -23.15 10.82
N ALA A 38 -0.40 -22.57 9.77
CA ALA A 38 0.34 -21.85 8.72
C ALA A 38 1.20 -20.68 9.26
N GLY A 39 0.83 -20.12 10.42
CA GLY A 39 1.62 -19.12 11.13
C GLY A 39 2.86 -19.70 11.80
N ASP A 40 2.74 -20.91 12.35
CA ASP A 40 3.82 -21.59 13.08
C ASP A 40 4.83 -22.30 12.15
N SER A 41 4.45 -22.60 10.90
CA SER A 41 5.40 -23.05 9.86
C SER A 41 6.48 -22.00 9.54
N LEU A 42 6.21 -20.72 9.80
CA LEU A 42 7.20 -19.64 9.67
C LEU A 42 8.34 -19.80 10.70
N HIS A 43 8.03 -20.27 11.92
CA HIS A 43 9.00 -20.53 12.97
C HIS A 43 9.88 -21.76 12.68
N VAL A 44 9.35 -22.76 11.96
CA VAL A 44 10.13 -23.90 11.48
C VAL A 44 11.15 -23.44 10.43
N VAL A 45 10.78 -22.50 9.55
CA VAL A 45 11.69 -21.88 8.58
C VAL A 45 12.72 -20.97 9.26
N GLU A 46 12.33 -20.23 10.31
CA GLU A 46 13.30 -19.51 11.16
C GLU A 46 14.29 -20.44 11.86
N ALA A 47 13.89 -21.65 12.25
CA ALA A 47 14.81 -22.66 12.76
C ALA A 47 15.79 -23.14 11.67
N PHE A 48 15.35 -23.25 10.42
CA PHE A 48 16.24 -23.49 9.28
C PHE A 48 17.19 -22.32 9.00
N ARG A 49 16.80 -21.06 9.28
CA ARG A 49 17.68 -19.89 9.23
C ARG A 49 18.88 -20.03 10.17
N TYR A 50 18.67 -20.60 11.36
CA TYR A 50 19.74 -20.92 12.32
C TYR A 50 20.68 -22.05 11.82
N ILE A 51 20.16 -22.99 11.02
CA ILE A 51 20.95 -24.06 10.40
C ILE A 51 21.76 -23.53 9.20
N GLY A 52 21.22 -22.56 8.45
CA GLY A 52 21.95 -21.83 7.41
C GLY A 52 23.18 -21.09 7.96
N TYR A 53 23.07 -20.57 9.19
CA TYR A 53 24.16 -19.93 9.93
C TYR A 53 25.37 -20.85 10.18
N LEU A 54 25.18 -22.17 10.18
CA LEU A 54 26.25 -23.15 10.45
C LEU A 54 27.00 -23.61 9.18
N ARG A 55 26.60 -23.20 7.96
CA ARG A 55 27.02 -23.96 6.76
C ARG A 55 27.24 -23.19 5.45
N ILE A 56 27.74 -21.96 5.52
CA ILE A 56 28.18 -21.19 4.33
C ILE A 56 29.35 -21.88 3.55
N LEU A 57 29.97 -22.95 4.06
CA LEU A 57 31.16 -23.57 3.45
C LEU A 57 30.95 -24.87 2.65
N GLU A 58 29.73 -25.42 2.50
CA GLU A 58 29.56 -26.74 1.84
C GLU A 58 28.50 -26.84 0.74
N ILE A 59 27.80 -25.74 0.38
CA ILE A 59 26.76 -25.74 -0.67
C ILE A 59 27.36 -25.51 -2.07
N SER A 60 28.40 -26.29 -2.41
CA SER A 60 28.85 -26.49 -3.79
C SER A 60 28.81 -27.97 -4.21
N ALA A 61 28.38 -28.87 -3.32
CA ALA A 61 28.48 -30.32 -3.52
C ALA A 61 27.21 -31.13 -3.24
N LEU A 62 26.07 -30.49 -2.96
CA LEU A 62 24.78 -31.18 -2.78
C LEU A 62 23.99 -31.15 -4.09
N SER A 63 24.04 -32.30 -4.76
CA SER A 63 23.61 -32.61 -6.13
C SER A 63 22.23 -32.08 -6.54
N ASP A 64 22.20 -31.62 -7.79
CA ASP A 64 21.08 -31.14 -8.63
C ASP A 64 19.92 -32.14 -8.88
N GLU A 65 19.71 -33.18 -8.06
CA GLU A 65 18.68 -34.21 -8.38
C GLU A 65 17.79 -34.63 -7.19
N ILE A 66 18.27 -34.54 -5.95
CA ILE A 66 17.56 -35.09 -4.77
C ILE A 66 16.71 -34.02 -4.07
N MET A 67 17.17 -32.77 -4.01
CA MET A 67 16.38 -31.62 -3.51
C MET A 67 15.23 -31.22 -4.45
N LEU A 68 15.35 -31.54 -5.74
CA LEU A 68 14.42 -31.18 -6.81
C LEU A 68 13.07 -31.91 -6.75
N ARG A 69 12.96 -32.99 -5.96
CA ARG A 69 11.75 -33.81 -5.88
C ARG A 69 10.99 -33.71 -4.56
N ALA A 70 11.57 -33.06 -3.54
CA ALA A 70 11.13 -33.21 -2.17
C ALA A 70 10.52 -31.94 -1.56
N LEU A 71 11.01 -30.75 -1.91
CA LEU A 71 10.45 -29.50 -1.40
C LEU A 71 9.39 -28.95 -2.35
N ASP A 72 8.28 -28.46 -1.79
CA ASP A 72 7.43 -27.52 -2.51
C ASP A 72 8.33 -26.40 -3.04
N LEU A 73 8.22 -26.05 -4.32
CA LEU A 73 9.08 -25.05 -4.97
C LEU A 73 9.04 -23.70 -4.23
N ASP A 74 7.99 -23.45 -3.46
CA ASP A 74 7.84 -22.26 -2.61
C ASP A 74 8.83 -22.27 -1.43
N VAL A 75 9.00 -23.41 -0.77
CA VAL A 75 9.97 -23.60 0.34
C VAL A 75 11.39 -23.58 -0.20
N TYR A 76 11.59 -24.16 -1.38
CA TYR A 76 12.85 -24.10 -2.11
C TYR A 76 13.24 -22.65 -2.42
N ALA A 77 12.35 -21.88 -3.04
CA ALA A 77 12.60 -20.47 -3.37
C ALA A 77 12.94 -19.67 -2.11
N LEU A 78 12.24 -19.89 -1.00
CA LEU A 78 12.51 -19.21 0.27
C LEU A 78 13.88 -19.58 0.86
N PHE A 79 14.19 -20.88 0.96
CA PHE A 79 15.45 -21.37 1.51
C PHE A 79 16.66 -20.84 0.73
N TYR A 80 16.65 -21.00 -0.60
CA TYR A 80 17.76 -20.54 -1.43
C TYR A 80 17.86 -19.02 -1.48
N SER A 81 16.76 -18.27 -1.37
CA SER A 81 16.83 -16.80 -1.24
C SER A 81 17.58 -16.37 0.02
N MET A 82 17.37 -17.07 1.13
CA MET A 82 18.12 -16.80 2.37
C MET A 82 19.59 -17.17 2.23
N VAL A 83 19.91 -18.28 1.57
CA VAL A 83 21.30 -18.68 1.31
C VAL A 83 22.00 -17.66 0.42
N ILE A 84 21.36 -17.21 -0.65
CA ILE A 84 21.93 -16.23 -1.60
C ILE A 84 22.27 -14.92 -0.90
N THR A 85 21.43 -14.46 0.02
CA THR A 85 21.68 -13.25 0.85
C THR A 85 23.00 -13.27 1.62
N GLU A 86 23.50 -14.46 1.95
CA GLU A 86 24.76 -14.62 2.69
C GLU A 86 25.97 -14.78 1.76
N LEU A 87 25.77 -14.81 0.43
CA LEU A 87 26.85 -14.94 -0.53
C LEU A 87 27.56 -13.60 -0.78
N PRO A 88 28.85 -13.63 -1.14
CA PRO A 88 29.51 -12.47 -1.74
C PRO A 88 28.76 -11.98 -3.00
N ALA A 89 28.76 -10.67 -3.24
CA ALA A 89 27.96 -10.03 -4.30
C ALA A 89 28.23 -10.59 -5.71
N ASP A 90 29.48 -10.95 -6.00
CA ASP A 90 29.91 -11.57 -7.25
C ASP A 90 29.29 -12.96 -7.49
N GLN A 91 29.07 -13.72 -6.42
CA GLN A 91 28.46 -15.05 -6.47
C GLN A 91 26.93 -14.99 -6.38
N ALA A 92 26.40 -14.02 -5.64
CA ALA A 92 24.96 -13.84 -5.44
C ALA A 92 24.21 -13.64 -6.77
N LYS A 93 24.78 -12.89 -7.72
CA LYS A 93 24.19 -12.65 -9.04
C LYS A 93 23.99 -13.95 -9.83
N LEU A 94 25.05 -14.76 -9.94
CA LEU A 94 24.99 -16.05 -10.66
C LEU A 94 24.04 -17.04 -9.97
N ALA A 95 24.04 -17.06 -8.63
CA ALA A 95 23.15 -17.93 -7.86
C ALA A 95 21.68 -17.52 -8.01
N LEU A 96 21.39 -16.21 -8.00
CA LEU A 96 20.06 -15.67 -8.23
C LEU A 96 19.54 -15.99 -9.63
N GLU A 97 20.37 -15.84 -10.66
CA GLU A 97 20.01 -16.19 -12.03
C GLU A 97 19.62 -17.67 -12.14
N LYS A 98 20.39 -18.57 -11.51
CA LYS A 98 20.09 -20.00 -11.47
C LYS A 98 18.80 -20.30 -10.69
N LEU A 99 18.53 -19.57 -9.60
CA LEU A 99 17.32 -19.74 -8.80
C LEU A 99 16.06 -19.28 -9.56
N CYS A 100 16.16 -18.18 -10.31
CA CYS A 100 15.04 -17.65 -11.10
C CYS A 100 14.69 -18.54 -12.31
N LEU A 101 15.68 -19.23 -12.89
CA LEU A 101 15.49 -20.02 -14.11
C LEU A 101 14.32 -21.03 -14.04
N PRO A 102 14.27 -21.99 -13.09
CA PRO A 102 13.17 -22.96 -13.02
C PRO A 102 11.80 -22.32 -12.72
N VAL A 103 11.78 -21.11 -12.14
CA VAL A 103 10.55 -20.36 -11.89
C VAL A 103 10.04 -19.72 -13.18
N VAL A 104 10.95 -19.24 -14.02
CA VAL A 104 10.65 -18.44 -15.22
C VAL A 104 10.42 -19.32 -16.46
N THR A 105 11.09 -20.47 -16.56
CA THR A 105 10.96 -21.37 -17.73
C THR A 105 9.50 -21.70 -18.06
N PRO A 106 8.62 -22.07 -17.11
CA PRO A 106 7.22 -22.34 -17.41
C PRO A 106 6.47 -21.11 -17.96
N LEU A 107 6.79 -19.90 -17.47
CA LEU A 107 6.20 -18.66 -17.98
C LEU A 107 6.66 -18.40 -19.43
N GLN A 108 7.94 -18.62 -19.72
CA GLN A 108 8.49 -18.48 -21.07
C GLN A 108 7.89 -19.48 -22.05
N GLU A 109 7.70 -20.74 -21.63
CA GLU A 109 7.04 -21.78 -22.42
C GLU A 109 5.58 -21.43 -22.73
N ILE A 110 4.86 -20.82 -21.80
CA ILE A 110 3.49 -20.35 -22.05
C ILE A 110 3.49 -19.19 -23.06
N ILE A 111 4.39 -18.23 -22.90
CA ILE A 111 4.49 -17.05 -23.79
C ILE A 111 4.90 -17.48 -25.22
N SER A 112 5.82 -18.43 -25.36
CA SER A 112 6.29 -18.90 -26.66
C SER A 112 5.23 -19.65 -27.47
N GLN A 113 4.16 -20.13 -26.84
CA GLN A 113 3.00 -20.73 -27.50
C GLN A 113 2.06 -19.69 -28.13
N GLY A 114 2.28 -18.39 -27.88
CA GLY A 114 1.57 -17.28 -28.50
C GLY A 114 0.52 -16.62 -27.60
N PRO A 115 0.03 -15.43 -27.99
CA PRO A 115 -0.84 -14.59 -27.16
C PRO A 115 -2.18 -15.26 -26.82
N ASP A 116 -2.80 -15.95 -27.77
CA ASP A 116 -4.09 -16.64 -27.58
C ASP A 116 -4.03 -17.71 -26.48
N VAL A 117 -2.88 -18.36 -26.32
CA VAL A 117 -2.66 -19.39 -25.30
C VAL A 117 -2.53 -18.72 -23.94
N LEU A 118 -1.67 -17.69 -23.84
CA LEU A 118 -1.47 -16.93 -22.61
C LEU A 118 -2.78 -16.30 -22.13
N GLU A 119 -3.59 -15.73 -23.03
CA GLU A 119 -4.88 -15.13 -22.71
C GLU A 119 -5.86 -16.14 -22.10
N LYS A 120 -5.82 -17.41 -22.51
CA LYS A 120 -6.73 -18.47 -22.03
C LYS A 120 -6.26 -19.19 -20.76
N LYS A 121 -5.03 -18.94 -20.32
CA LYS A 121 -4.49 -19.59 -19.12
C LYS A 121 -5.27 -19.24 -17.86
N LEU A 122 -5.39 -20.19 -16.93
CA LEU A 122 -5.97 -19.90 -15.63
C LEU A 122 -4.98 -19.04 -14.84
N ALA A 123 -5.49 -18.06 -14.09
CA ALA A 123 -4.66 -17.16 -13.27
C ALA A 123 -3.64 -17.93 -12.40
N ARG A 124 -4.07 -19.03 -11.77
CA ARG A 124 -3.22 -19.87 -10.90
C ARG A 124 -2.00 -20.48 -11.60
N GLU A 125 -2.10 -20.75 -12.89
CA GLU A 125 -0.98 -21.30 -13.69
C GLU A 125 0.10 -20.26 -13.90
N LEU A 126 -0.24 -18.96 -13.81
CA LEU A 126 0.72 -17.86 -13.89
C LEU A 126 1.18 -17.42 -12.50
N THR A 127 0.22 -17.20 -11.58
CA THR A 127 0.52 -16.61 -10.26
C THR A 127 1.44 -17.47 -9.41
N VAL A 128 1.39 -18.81 -9.54
CA VAL A 128 2.31 -19.68 -8.79
C VAL A 128 3.78 -19.37 -9.10
N HIS A 129 4.12 -19.06 -10.35
CA HIS A 129 5.48 -18.71 -10.74
C HIS A 129 5.82 -17.25 -10.42
N ILE A 130 4.86 -16.35 -10.63
CA ILE A 130 5.04 -14.92 -10.36
C ILE A 130 5.20 -14.66 -8.86
N ASP A 131 4.42 -15.32 -8.00
CA ASP A 131 4.53 -15.20 -6.54
C ASP A 131 5.87 -15.77 -6.04
N ARG A 132 6.41 -16.82 -6.66
CA ARG A 132 7.78 -17.30 -6.38
C ARG A 132 8.84 -16.26 -6.69
N LEU A 133 8.75 -15.57 -7.83
CA LEU A 133 9.63 -14.43 -8.14
C LEU A 133 9.48 -13.33 -7.08
N ALA A 134 8.25 -13.04 -6.66
CA ALA A 134 7.98 -12.06 -5.61
C ALA A 134 8.67 -12.44 -4.28
N TYR A 135 8.63 -13.71 -3.89
CA TYR A 135 9.34 -14.21 -2.70
C TYR A 135 10.86 -14.11 -2.87
N ILE A 136 11.40 -14.49 -4.03
CA ILE A 136 12.83 -14.40 -4.30
C ILE A 136 13.30 -12.95 -4.15
N PHE A 137 12.64 -12.01 -4.83
CA PHE A 137 12.99 -10.59 -4.74
C PHE A 137 12.82 -10.00 -3.35
N ARG A 138 11.87 -10.52 -2.55
CA ARG A 138 11.65 -10.07 -1.18
C ARG A 138 12.79 -10.46 -0.23
N TYR A 139 13.34 -11.67 -0.39
CA TYR A 139 14.23 -12.27 0.61
C TYR A 139 15.70 -12.29 0.20
N VAL A 140 16.02 -12.13 -1.09
CA VAL A 140 17.41 -11.92 -1.54
C VAL A 140 17.83 -10.48 -1.27
N ASN A 141 18.74 -10.26 -0.33
CA ASN A 141 19.22 -8.94 0.07
C ASN A 141 20.48 -8.52 -0.71
N HIS A 142 20.45 -8.65 -2.04
CA HIS A 142 21.49 -8.18 -2.95
C HIS A 142 20.89 -7.23 -3.99
N PRO A 143 20.89 -5.90 -3.72
CA PRO A 143 20.20 -4.91 -4.55
C PRO A 143 20.60 -4.92 -6.03
N GLU A 144 21.91 -5.03 -6.33
CA GLU A 144 22.43 -5.09 -7.70
C GLU A 144 22.02 -6.37 -8.43
N ALA A 145 22.12 -7.52 -7.76
CA ALA A 145 21.73 -8.81 -8.33
C ALA A 145 20.22 -8.83 -8.67
N VAL A 146 19.38 -8.32 -7.77
CA VAL A 146 17.93 -8.23 -8.00
C VAL A 146 17.60 -7.25 -9.13
N ALA A 147 18.35 -6.14 -9.25
CA ALA A 147 18.17 -5.17 -10.32
C ALA A 147 18.49 -5.76 -11.70
N ASP A 148 19.59 -6.50 -11.79
CA ASP A 148 19.98 -7.22 -13.01
C ASP A 148 18.96 -8.31 -13.37
N ALA A 149 18.47 -9.05 -12.36
CA ALA A 149 17.49 -10.11 -12.56
C ALA A 149 16.17 -9.53 -13.11
N ILE A 150 15.60 -8.51 -12.46
CA ILE A 150 14.34 -7.92 -12.92
C ILE A 150 14.48 -7.25 -14.29
N GLN A 151 15.62 -6.63 -14.60
CA GLN A 151 15.88 -6.07 -15.93
C GLN A 151 15.81 -7.14 -17.02
N ARG A 152 16.39 -8.33 -16.79
CA ARG A 152 16.34 -9.44 -17.75
C ARG A 152 14.97 -10.11 -17.83
N LEU A 153 14.25 -10.16 -16.71
CA LEU A 153 12.93 -10.77 -16.64
C LEU A 153 11.80 -9.84 -17.09
N TRP A 154 12.05 -8.54 -17.18
CA TRP A 154 11.05 -7.54 -17.54
C TRP A 154 10.28 -7.86 -18.84
N PRO A 155 10.91 -8.27 -19.97
CA PRO A 155 10.17 -8.60 -21.18
C PRO A 155 9.12 -9.72 -20.99
N ILE A 156 9.40 -10.68 -20.10
CA ILE A 156 8.51 -11.80 -19.80
C ILE A 156 7.33 -11.30 -18.97
N LEU A 157 7.61 -10.52 -17.92
CA LEU A 157 6.57 -9.93 -17.08
C LEU A 157 5.69 -8.96 -17.88
N LYS A 158 6.30 -8.16 -18.77
CA LYS A 158 5.60 -7.24 -19.66
C LYS A 158 4.65 -7.96 -20.61
N ALA A 159 5.07 -9.08 -21.23
CA ALA A 159 4.17 -9.86 -22.08
C ALA A 159 2.92 -10.34 -21.31
N ILE A 160 3.06 -10.66 -20.02
CA ILE A 160 1.93 -11.04 -19.17
C ILE A 160 1.10 -9.80 -18.82
N PHE A 161 1.71 -8.66 -18.49
CA PHE A 161 0.99 -7.38 -18.32
C PHE A 161 0.11 -7.07 -19.53
N ASP A 162 0.67 -7.11 -20.74
CA ASP A 162 -0.03 -6.74 -21.97
C ASP A 162 -1.26 -7.63 -22.26
N ILE A 163 -1.13 -8.94 -22.05
CA ILE A 163 -2.17 -9.91 -22.44
C ILE A 163 -3.18 -10.18 -21.31
N ARG A 164 -2.76 -10.03 -20.05
CA ARG A 164 -3.56 -10.42 -18.88
C ARG A 164 -4.06 -9.25 -18.04
N ALA A 165 -3.93 -8.00 -18.50
CA ALA A 165 -4.32 -6.81 -17.73
C ALA A 165 -5.78 -6.80 -17.22
N TRP A 166 -6.66 -7.55 -17.87
CA TRP A 166 -8.06 -7.74 -17.43
C TRP A 166 -8.19 -8.64 -16.19
N ASP A 167 -7.21 -9.51 -15.90
CA ASP A 167 -7.25 -10.49 -14.82
C ASP A 167 -6.58 -9.95 -13.54
N MET A 168 -7.41 -9.47 -12.62
CA MET A 168 -6.99 -8.86 -11.35
C MET A 168 -6.04 -9.77 -10.55
N ARG A 169 -6.29 -11.09 -10.52
CA ARG A 169 -5.46 -12.01 -9.72
C ARG A 169 -4.04 -12.10 -10.25
N THR A 170 -3.86 -12.14 -11.57
CA THR A 170 -2.53 -12.12 -12.19
C THR A 170 -1.87 -10.76 -12.02
N MET A 171 -2.59 -9.65 -12.19
CA MET A 171 -2.02 -8.31 -12.02
C MET A 171 -1.57 -8.06 -10.57
N GLU A 172 -2.33 -8.49 -9.58
CA GLU A 172 -1.92 -8.43 -8.16
C GLU A 172 -0.60 -9.16 -7.89
N SER A 173 -0.43 -10.35 -8.47
CA SER A 173 0.79 -11.14 -8.34
C SER A 173 1.97 -10.46 -9.05
N LEU A 174 1.78 -9.95 -10.28
CA LEU A 174 2.82 -9.22 -11.01
C LEU A 174 3.24 -7.94 -10.28
N CYS A 175 2.27 -7.15 -9.84
CA CYS A 175 2.54 -5.92 -9.12
C CYS A 175 3.26 -6.19 -7.80
N ARG A 176 2.93 -7.30 -7.11
CA ARG A 176 3.65 -7.74 -5.91
C ARG A 176 5.10 -8.14 -6.20
N ALA A 177 5.36 -8.86 -7.28
CA ALA A 177 6.72 -9.19 -7.71
C ALA A 177 7.53 -7.93 -8.02
N CYS A 178 6.95 -7.01 -8.81
CA CYS A 178 7.56 -5.73 -9.14
C CYS A 178 7.83 -4.88 -7.89
N LYS A 179 6.89 -4.82 -6.95
CA LYS A 179 7.06 -4.13 -5.66
C LYS A 179 8.29 -4.62 -4.91
N TYR A 180 8.45 -5.94 -4.77
CA TYR A 180 9.60 -6.47 -4.04
C TYR A 180 10.91 -6.26 -4.78
N ALA A 181 10.92 -6.37 -6.12
CA ALA A 181 12.10 -6.01 -6.91
C ALA A 181 12.50 -4.54 -6.67
N VAL A 182 11.54 -3.61 -6.71
CA VAL A 182 11.80 -2.18 -6.49
C VAL A 182 12.26 -1.91 -5.06
N ARG A 183 11.62 -2.49 -4.05
CA ARG A 183 12.00 -2.29 -2.64
C ARG A 183 13.42 -2.79 -2.34
N THR A 184 13.81 -3.90 -2.94
CA THR A 184 15.12 -4.51 -2.72
C THR A 184 16.21 -3.81 -3.51
N SER A 185 15.97 -3.45 -4.78
CA SER A 185 16.97 -2.82 -5.64
C SER A 185 17.07 -1.30 -5.49
N GLY A 186 15.99 -0.64 -5.06
CA GLY A 186 15.91 0.81 -4.92
C GLY A 186 16.37 1.54 -6.18
N ARG A 187 17.36 2.42 -6.04
CA ARG A 187 17.92 3.25 -7.13
C ARG A 187 18.56 2.45 -8.25
N LEU A 188 18.96 1.20 -7.98
CA LEU A 188 19.67 0.35 -8.94
C LEU A 188 18.76 -0.23 -10.02
N MET A 189 17.43 -0.09 -9.88
CA MET A 189 16.45 -0.47 -10.91
C MET A 189 16.70 0.20 -12.27
N GLY A 190 17.41 1.34 -12.30
CA GLY A 190 17.86 1.99 -13.52
C GLY A 190 16.72 2.33 -14.47
N ILE A 191 16.87 1.97 -15.75
CA ILE A 191 15.87 2.25 -16.79
C ILE A 191 14.58 1.42 -16.68
N THR A 192 14.64 0.26 -16.00
CA THR A 192 13.52 -0.69 -15.91
C THR A 192 12.33 -0.07 -15.17
N ILE A 193 12.60 0.81 -14.20
CA ILE A 193 11.54 1.53 -13.47
C ILE A 193 10.72 2.42 -14.41
N GLY A 194 11.36 3.10 -15.37
CA GLY A 194 10.68 3.97 -16.33
C GLY A 194 9.75 3.17 -17.24
N ALA A 195 10.25 2.06 -17.79
CA ALA A 195 9.45 1.16 -18.63
C ALA A 195 8.27 0.54 -17.85
N MET A 196 8.48 0.20 -16.58
CA MET A 196 7.42 -0.32 -15.71
C MET A 196 6.33 0.72 -15.45
N LEU A 197 6.72 1.95 -15.11
CA LEU A 197 5.76 3.04 -14.87
C LEU A 197 4.99 3.42 -16.14
N GLU A 198 5.65 3.44 -17.30
CA GLU A 198 5.01 3.69 -18.59
C GLU A 198 3.96 2.62 -18.93
N GLU A 199 4.25 1.35 -18.67
CA GLU A 199 3.30 0.26 -18.87
C GLU A 199 2.09 0.38 -17.94
N ILE A 200 2.34 0.59 -16.64
CA ILE A 200 1.30 0.72 -15.61
C ILE A 200 0.35 1.88 -15.94
N GLN A 201 0.87 3.02 -16.42
CA GLN A 201 0.03 4.16 -16.77
C GLN A 201 -0.94 3.82 -17.91
N GLY A 202 -0.47 3.09 -18.94
CA GLY A 202 -1.26 2.74 -20.11
C GLY A 202 -2.34 1.72 -19.78
N LEU A 203 -1.99 0.72 -18.95
CA LEU A 203 -2.92 -0.32 -18.53
C LEU A 203 -3.96 0.19 -17.53
N TYR A 204 -3.60 1.10 -16.63
CA TYR A 204 -4.56 1.65 -15.68
C TYR A 204 -5.69 2.42 -16.38
N GLN A 205 -5.39 3.17 -17.44
CA GLN A 205 -6.40 3.90 -18.23
C GLN A 205 -7.42 2.98 -18.92
N GLN A 206 -7.08 1.70 -19.12
CA GLN A 206 -7.94 0.73 -19.81
C GLN A 206 -8.67 -0.19 -18.82
N HIS A 207 -7.97 -0.66 -17.79
CA HIS A 207 -8.46 -1.72 -16.91
C HIS A 207 -8.78 -1.28 -15.49
N HIS A 208 -8.30 -0.10 -15.05
CA HIS A 208 -8.60 0.49 -13.74
C HIS A 208 -8.31 -0.43 -12.54
N GLN A 209 -7.29 -1.29 -12.62
CA GLN A 209 -6.94 -2.21 -11.53
C GLN A 209 -6.27 -1.43 -10.37
N PRO A 210 -6.71 -1.59 -9.10
CA PRO A 210 -6.12 -0.88 -7.95
C PRO A 210 -4.63 -1.13 -7.76
N CYS A 211 -4.15 -2.36 -8.03
CA CYS A 211 -2.76 -2.78 -7.85
C CYS A 211 -1.74 -1.89 -8.59
N PHE A 212 -2.16 -1.21 -9.66
CA PHE A 212 -1.36 -0.24 -10.40
C PHE A 212 -1.10 1.04 -9.61
N LEU A 213 -2.10 1.54 -8.88
CA LEU A 213 -1.98 2.66 -7.95
C LEU A 213 -1.09 2.25 -6.76
N TYR A 214 -1.32 1.07 -6.20
CA TYR A 214 -0.53 0.55 -5.09
C TYR A 214 0.96 0.40 -5.46
N LEU A 215 1.27 -0.26 -6.58
CA LEU A 215 2.66 -0.42 -7.05
C LEU A 215 3.32 0.95 -7.30
N SER A 216 2.58 1.89 -7.91
CA SER A 216 3.08 3.25 -8.09
C SER A 216 3.48 3.88 -6.74
N SER A 217 2.64 3.73 -5.71
CA SER A 217 2.93 4.27 -4.38
C SER A 217 4.21 3.70 -3.75
N GLU A 218 4.48 2.41 -3.99
CA GLU A 218 5.64 1.69 -3.48
C GLU A 218 6.93 2.11 -4.18
N ILE A 219 6.84 2.35 -5.50
CA ILE A 219 7.96 2.87 -6.29
C ILE A 219 8.39 4.24 -5.76
N PHE A 220 7.43 5.13 -5.51
CA PHE A 220 7.75 6.49 -5.06
C PHE A 220 8.17 6.59 -3.59
N GLY A 221 7.69 5.70 -2.74
CA GLY A 221 8.17 5.60 -1.36
C GLY A 221 9.64 5.17 -1.26
N SER A 222 10.19 4.56 -2.32
CA SER A 222 11.53 3.94 -2.31
C SER A 222 12.65 4.85 -2.82
N ASP A 223 12.40 5.77 -3.76
CA ASP A 223 13.44 6.68 -4.26
C ASP A 223 12.92 8.04 -4.78
N PRO A 224 13.27 9.17 -4.12
CA PRO A 224 12.95 10.52 -4.58
C PRO A 224 13.50 10.89 -5.97
N SER A 225 14.54 10.20 -6.46
CA SER A 225 15.10 10.46 -7.80
C SER A 225 14.12 10.12 -8.93
N CYS A 226 13.12 9.28 -8.66
CA CYS A 226 12.05 8.91 -9.59
C CYS A 226 11.04 10.04 -9.84
N ALA A 227 11.19 11.20 -9.17
CA ALA A 227 10.32 12.36 -9.34
C ALA A 227 10.22 12.87 -10.80
N TYR A 228 11.19 12.58 -11.66
CA TYR A 228 11.12 12.95 -13.08
C TYR A 228 10.05 12.15 -13.86
N TYR A 229 9.91 10.85 -13.57
CA TYR A 229 8.88 9.99 -14.18
C TYR A 229 7.48 10.26 -13.61
N LEU A 230 7.43 10.94 -12.47
CA LEU A 230 6.24 11.08 -11.65
C LEU A 230 5.18 11.98 -12.27
N LYS A 231 5.57 13.11 -12.89
CA LYS A 231 4.58 14.13 -13.28
C LYS A 231 3.51 13.57 -14.21
N ASN A 232 3.92 12.94 -15.31
CA ASN A 232 2.99 12.40 -16.29
C ASN A 232 2.18 11.23 -15.71
N LEU A 233 2.83 10.37 -14.92
CA LEU A 233 2.18 9.23 -14.30
C LEU A 233 1.09 9.68 -13.31
N ILE A 234 1.40 10.56 -12.35
CA ILE A 234 0.42 10.98 -11.34
C ILE A 234 -0.72 11.76 -11.98
N GLU A 235 -0.42 12.58 -13.00
CA GLU A 235 -1.46 13.29 -13.74
C GLU A 235 -2.38 12.29 -14.45
N ALA A 236 -1.84 11.26 -15.11
CA ALA A 236 -2.61 10.21 -15.78
C ALA A 236 -3.45 9.38 -14.80
N LEU A 237 -2.82 8.83 -13.75
CA LEU A 237 -3.47 7.96 -12.77
C LEU A 237 -4.55 8.72 -12.00
N PHE A 238 -4.25 9.89 -11.45
CA PHE A 238 -5.21 10.64 -10.65
C PHE A 238 -6.35 11.21 -11.49
N LYS A 239 -6.08 11.72 -12.71
CA LYS A 239 -7.15 12.18 -13.60
C LYS A 239 -8.10 11.04 -13.96
N CYS A 240 -7.58 9.84 -14.23
CA CYS A 240 -8.41 8.68 -14.48
C CYS A 240 -9.24 8.32 -13.24
N THR A 241 -8.62 8.26 -12.05
CA THR A 241 -9.32 7.91 -10.81
C THR A 241 -10.40 8.92 -10.41
N THR A 242 -10.15 10.22 -10.54
CA THR A 242 -11.17 11.24 -10.21
C THR A 242 -12.38 11.17 -11.14
N CYS A 243 -12.21 10.73 -12.40
CA CYS A 243 -13.33 10.43 -13.30
C CYS A 243 -14.10 9.15 -12.91
N LEU A 244 -13.48 8.21 -12.20
CA LEU A 244 -14.15 7.00 -11.71
C LEU A 244 -14.88 7.22 -10.38
N LEU A 245 -14.41 8.15 -9.55
CA LEU A 245 -14.88 8.38 -8.19
C LEU A 245 -15.64 9.71 -8.08
N THR A 246 -16.79 9.80 -8.76
CA THR A 246 -17.54 11.06 -8.88
C THR A 246 -18.60 11.27 -7.80
N ASN A 247 -19.01 10.19 -7.13
CA ASN A 247 -20.03 10.22 -6.10
C ASN A 247 -19.80 9.11 -5.07
N ILE A 248 -20.46 9.18 -3.92
CA ILE A 248 -20.27 8.22 -2.82
C ILE A 248 -20.57 6.76 -3.18
N LYS A 249 -21.43 6.49 -4.19
CA LYS A 249 -21.72 5.12 -4.64
C LYS A 249 -20.51 4.54 -5.37
N ASP A 250 -19.76 5.34 -6.12
CA ASP A 250 -18.53 4.90 -6.78
C ASP A 250 -17.46 4.49 -5.76
N PHE A 251 -17.28 5.30 -4.71
CA PHE A 251 -16.38 4.95 -3.60
C PHE A 251 -16.79 3.67 -2.89
N THR A 252 -18.10 3.45 -2.72
CA THR A 252 -18.63 2.23 -2.09
C THR A 252 -18.45 1.01 -2.99
N ALA A 253 -18.57 1.18 -4.30
CA ALA A 253 -18.41 0.10 -5.29
C ALA A 253 -16.94 -0.24 -5.54
N ARG A 254 -16.02 0.72 -5.37
CA ARG A 254 -14.59 0.59 -5.69
C ARG A 254 -13.71 1.08 -4.53
N PRO A 255 -13.85 0.52 -3.33
CA PRO A 255 -13.12 0.99 -2.15
C PRO A 255 -11.60 0.80 -2.28
N ASP A 256 -11.15 -0.25 -2.98
CA ASP A 256 -9.72 -0.54 -3.16
C ASP A 256 -9.05 0.53 -4.04
N ILE A 257 -9.73 0.99 -5.11
CA ILE A 257 -9.24 2.10 -5.94
C ILE A 257 -9.14 3.39 -5.10
N ALA A 258 -10.15 3.67 -4.26
CA ALA A 258 -10.12 4.83 -3.40
C ALA A 258 -8.96 4.75 -2.39
N ASP A 259 -8.79 3.60 -1.73
CA ASP A 259 -7.70 3.36 -0.78
C ASP A 259 -6.33 3.59 -1.43
N ASP A 260 -6.01 2.85 -2.49
CA ASP A 260 -4.71 2.93 -3.15
C ASP A 260 -4.45 4.30 -3.79
N CYS A 261 -5.49 4.98 -4.28
CA CYS A 261 -5.37 6.33 -4.83
C CYS A 261 -4.95 7.34 -3.76
N PHE A 262 -5.62 7.35 -2.62
CA PHE A 262 -5.32 8.31 -1.55
C PHE A 262 -4.06 7.92 -0.78
N LEU A 263 -3.70 6.64 -0.74
CA LEU A 263 -2.39 6.18 -0.27
C LEU A 263 -1.27 6.71 -1.17
N LEU A 264 -1.40 6.59 -2.51
CA LEU A 264 -0.47 7.20 -3.46
C LEU A 264 -0.42 8.73 -3.31
N ALA A 265 -1.56 9.41 -3.18
CA ALA A 265 -1.62 10.86 -3.03
C ALA A 265 -0.92 11.35 -1.75
N SER A 266 -1.13 10.66 -0.62
CA SER A 266 -0.41 10.90 0.64
C SER A 266 1.10 10.73 0.48
N ARG A 267 1.56 9.69 -0.25
CA ARG A 267 2.98 9.50 -0.57
C ARG A 267 3.51 10.64 -1.44
N CYS A 268 2.73 11.11 -2.41
CA CYS A 268 3.12 12.24 -3.26
C CYS A 268 3.35 13.52 -2.47
N ILE A 269 2.51 13.82 -1.48
CA ILE A 269 2.71 14.98 -0.59
C ILE A 269 4.00 14.85 0.21
N ARG A 270 4.28 13.65 0.74
CA ARG A 270 5.43 13.42 1.64
C ARG A 270 6.78 13.37 0.93
N TYR A 271 6.85 12.76 -0.26
CA TYR A 271 8.12 12.49 -0.94
C TYR A 271 8.39 13.38 -2.15
N CYS A 272 7.35 13.93 -2.77
CA CYS A 272 7.47 14.71 -4.00
C CYS A 272 6.47 15.87 -4.11
N PRO A 273 6.33 16.72 -3.06
CA PRO A 273 5.40 17.84 -3.07
C PRO A 273 5.68 18.83 -4.20
N GLN A 274 6.93 18.92 -4.67
CA GLN A 274 7.37 19.76 -5.79
C GLN A 274 6.71 19.41 -7.13
N VAL A 275 6.32 18.15 -7.30
CA VAL A 275 5.65 17.69 -8.53
C VAL A 275 4.15 17.72 -8.34
N PHE A 276 3.68 17.28 -7.17
CA PHE A 276 2.26 17.04 -6.95
C PHE A 276 1.47 18.31 -6.60
N ILE A 277 1.94 19.15 -5.66
CA ILE A 277 1.16 20.32 -5.22
C ILE A 277 0.94 21.34 -6.34
N PRO A 278 1.92 21.65 -7.22
CA PRO A 278 1.71 22.55 -8.35
C PRO A 278 0.92 21.93 -9.51
N SER A 279 0.59 20.63 -9.46
CA SER A 279 -0.08 19.94 -10.56
C SER A 279 -1.57 20.31 -10.67
N ALA A 280 -2.11 20.23 -11.89
CA ALA A 280 -3.53 20.50 -12.14
C ALA A 280 -4.47 19.46 -11.50
N VAL A 281 -3.96 18.28 -11.13
CA VAL A 281 -4.75 17.22 -10.50
C VAL A 281 -4.92 17.42 -9.00
N PHE A 282 -4.08 18.22 -8.34
CA PHE A 282 -4.16 18.45 -6.90
C PHE A 282 -5.53 19.01 -6.44
N PRO A 283 -6.07 20.11 -7.04
CA PRO A 283 -7.40 20.58 -6.69
C PRO A 283 -8.50 19.53 -6.90
N SER A 284 -8.43 18.78 -8.01
CA SER A 284 -9.40 17.74 -8.35
C SER A 284 -9.41 16.60 -7.33
N LEU A 285 -8.24 16.24 -6.78
CA LEU A 285 -8.14 15.23 -5.72
C LEU A 285 -8.67 15.73 -4.38
N VAL A 286 -8.49 17.02 -4.06
CA VAL A 286 -9.12 17.61 -2.87
C VAL A 286 -10.65 17.54 -3.00
N ASP A 287 -11.21 17.90 -4.16
CA ASP A 287 -12.64 17.77 -4.42
C ASP A 287 -13.12 16.31 -4.32
N CYS A 288 -12.38 15.38 -4.93
CA CYS A 288 -12.64 13.94 -4.85
C CYS A 288 -12.61 13.43 -3.39
N SER A 289 -11.67 13.89 -2.58
CA SER A 289 -11.56 13.51 -1.16
C SER A 289 -12.78 13.93 -0.34
N MET A 290 -13.35 15.11 -0.63
CA MET A 290 -14.54 15.63 0.05
C MET A 290 -15.78 14.79 -0.25
N ILE A 291 -15.88 14.23 -1.46
CA ILE A 291 -16.94 13.30 -1.85
C ILE A 291 -16.78 11.97 -1.10
N GLY A 292 -15.56 11.45 -1.03
CA GLY A 292 -15.26 10.09 -0.60
C GLY A 292 -15.06 9.88 0.90
N VAL A 293 -14.71 10.92 1.68
CA VAL A 293 -14.25 10.74 3.07
C VAL A 293 -15.27 10.03 3.97
N THR A 294 -16.56 10.15 3.67
CA THR A 294 -17.68 9.49 4.39
C THR A 294 -17.98 8.06 3.92
N VAL A 295 -17.14 7.49 3.04
CA VAL A 295 -17.25 6.10 2.63
C VAL A 295 -17.16 5.17 3.85
N GLN A 296 -18.03 4.17 3.90
CA GLN A 296 -18.11 3.27 5.05
C GLN A 296 -16.99 2.20 5.04
N HIS A 297 -16.28 2.06 3.92
CA HIS A 297 -15.13 1.17 3.84
C HIS A 297 -13.98 1.71 4.68
N ARG A 298 -13.48 0.85 5.58
CA ARG A 298 -12.46 1.19 6.57
C ARG A 298 -11.24 1.80 5.86
N GLU A 299 -10.40 1.00 5.22
CA GLU A 299 -9.09 1.48 4.73
C GLU A 299 -9.18 2.69 3.78
N ALA A 300 -10.14 2.67 2.85
CA ALA A 300 -10.42 3.80 1.95
C ALA A 300 -10.65 5.14 2.69
N SER A 301 -11.54 5.16 3.69
CA SER A 301 -11.79 6.37 4.49
C SER A 301 -10.54 6.81 5.27
N ASN A 302 -9.76 5.85 5.78
CA ASN A 302 -8.50 6.14 6.46
C ASN A 302 -7.47 6.80 5.54
N SER A 303 -7.30 6.26 4.33
CA SER A 303 -6.36 6.81 3.35
C SER A 303 -6.78 8.22 2.91
N ILE A 304 -8.08 8.47 2.73
CA ILE A 304 -8.61 9.82 2.44
C ILE A 304 -8.33 10.80 3.59
N LEU A 305 -8.61 10.41 4.84
CA LEU A 305 -8.35 11.25 6.01
C LEU A 305 -6.85 11.52 6.19
N THR A 306 -6.01 10.51 5.96
CA THR A 306 -4.55 10.64 6.02
C THR A 306 -4.05 11.61 4.95
N PHE A 307 -4.56 11.52 3.73
CA PHE A 307 -4.26 12.49 2.67
C PHE A 307 -4.62 13.93 3.07
N LEU A 308 -5.82 14.16 3.62
CA LEU A 308 -6.21 15.48 4.11
C LEU A 308 -5.28 15.98 5.22
N SER A 309 -4.97 15.13 6.20
CA SER A 309 -4.02 15.44 7.26
C SER A 309 -2.63 15.81 6.71
N ASP A 310 -2.11 15.06 5.74
CA ASP A 310 -0.81 15.33 5.11
C ASP A 310 -0.81 16.68 4.37
N ILE A 311 -1.94 17.09 3.76
CA ILE A 311 -2.07 18.42 3.17
C ILE A 311 -1.94 19.52 4.25
N PHE A 312 -2.66 19.37 5.36
CA PHE A 312 -2.65 20.39 6.42
C PHE A 312 -1.29 20.45 7.12
N ASP A 313 -0.66 19.30 7.32
CA ASP A 313 0.64 19.15 7.95
C ASP A 313 1.83 19.46 7.03
N LEU A 314 1.59 19.87 5.79
CA LEU A 314 2.64 20.16 4.80
C LEU A 314 3.73 21.11 5.35
N ALA A 315 3.35 22.11 6.15
CA ALA A 315 4.28 23.05 6.80
C ALA A 315 5.28 22.38 7.77
N LYS A 316 4.97 21.19 8.29
CA LYS A 316 5.87 20.43 9.16
C LYS A 316 7.02 19.76 8.40
N SER A 317 6.90 19.64 7.07
CA SER A 317 7.93 19.05 6.23
C SER A 317 8.97 20.09 5.81
N SER A 318 10.25 19.72 5.79
CA SER A 318 11.36 20.64 5.48
C SER A 318 11.24 21.32 4.11
N MET A 319 10.60 20.65 3.14
CA MET A 319 10.41 21.15 1.78
C MET A 319 9.00 21.71 1.53
N GLY A 320 8.11 21.66 2.52
CA GLY A 320 6.69 21.97 2.34
C GLY A 320 6.35 23.45 2.40
N GLU A 321 7.15 24.26 3.10
CA GLU A 321 6.89 25.70 3.30
C GLU A 321 6.72 26.47 1.98
N GLN A 322 7.51 26.14 0.96
CA GLN A 322 7.44 26.79 -0.35
C GLN A 322 6.13 26.52 -1.12
N TYR A 323 5.35 25.51 -0.72
CA TYR A 323 4.10 25.11 -1.39
C TYR A 323 2.85 25.59 -0.65
N LEU A 324 3.00 26.26 0.49
CA LEU A 324 1.86 26.69 1.32
C LEU A 324 0.93 27.66 0.56
N THR A 325 1.47 28.59 -0.23
CA THR A 325 0.65 29.50 -1.03
C THR A 325 -0.23 28.76 -2.05
N ILE A 326 0.32 27.73 -2.71
CA ILE A 326 -0.43 26.92 -3.68
C ILE A 326 -1.48 26.10 -2.95
N ARG A 327 -1.09 25.41 -1.87
CA ARG A 327 -2.01 24.68 -0.98
C ARG A 327 -3.18 25.55 -0.54
N ASP A 328 -2.89 26.74 -0.03
CA ASP A 328 -3.89 27.62 0.55
C ASP A 328 -4.85 28.19 -0.49
N SER A 329 -4.38 28.42 -1.73
CA SER A 329 -5.27 28.80 -2.83
C SER A 329 -6.30 27.71 -3.19
N VAL A 330 -6.01 26.45 -2.85
CA VAL A 330 -6.92 25.31 -3.05
C VAL A 330 -7.79 25.04 -1.81
N ILE A 331 -7.20 25.06 -0.61
CA ILE A 331 -7.85 24.63 0.62
C ILE A 331 -8.74 25.73 1.23
N ILE A 332 -8.32 26.99 1.23
CA ILE A 332 -9.11 28.07 1.86
C ILE A 332 -10.53 28.15 1.26
N PRO A 333 -10.72 28.11 -0.07
CA PRO A 333 -12.07 28.10 -0.66
C PRO A 333 -12.93 26.90 -0.25
N ARG A 334 -12.31 25.79 0.17
CA ARG A 334 -12.97 24.53 0.55
C ARG A 334 -13.03 24.33 2.07
N GLY A 335 -12.41 25.22 2.85
CA GLY A 335 -12.17 25.03 4.27
C GLY A 335 -13.44 24.84 5.08
N ALA A 336 -14.47 25.64 4.80
CA ALA A 336 -15.78 25.53 5.44
C ALA A 336 -16.41 24.14 5.18
N SER A 337 -16.45 23.71 3.92
CA SER A 337 -17.05 22.44 3.51
C SER A 337 -16.25 21.23 4.03
N ILE A 338 -14.92 21.27 3.98
CA ILE A 338 -14.06 20.24 4.59
C ILE A 338 -14.34 20.15 6.11
N THR A 339 -14.34 21.29 6.81
CA THR A 339 -14.60 21.32 8.26
C THR A 339 -15.96 20.72 8.58
N ARG A 340 -17.00 21.10 7.83
CA ARG A 340 -18.35 20.58 8.00
C ARG A 340 -18.42 19.07 7.79
N ILE A 341 -17.71 18.53 6.80
CA ILE A 341 -17.64 17.09 6.54
C ILE A 341 -16.91 16.34 7.67
N LEU A 342 -15.82 16.90 8.21
CA LEU A 342 -15.13 16.32 9.36
C LEU A 342 -16.02 16.33 10.61
N VAL A 343 -16.72 17.43 10.90
CA VAL A 343 -17.70 17.51 12.00
C VAL A 343 -18.85 16.51 11.78
N ALA A 344 -19.36 16.37 10.56
CA ALA A 344 -20.36 15.35 10.23
C ALA A 344 -19.85 13.93 10.50
N SER A 345 -18.59 13.66 10.15
CA SER A 345 -17.91 12.39 10.38
C SER A 345 -17.78 12.05 11.87
N LEU A 346 -17.41 13.02 12.71
CA LEU A 346 -17.37 12.88 14.16
C LEU A 346 -18.75 12.60 14.75
N THR A 347 -19.78 13.28 14.25
CA THR A 347 -21.14 13.25 14.80
C THR A 347 -22.05 12.18 14.20
N GLY A 348 -21.52 11.28 13.36
CA GLY A 348 -22.24 10.07 12.93
C GLY A 348 -22.23 9.74 11.43
N ALA A 349 -21.53 10.47 10.57
CA ALA A 349 -21.37 10.07 9.17
C ALA A 349 -20.43 8.87 9.02
N LEU A 350 -19.49 8.70 9.96
CA LEU A 350 -18.59 7.54 10.04
C LEU A 350 -18.80 6.75 11.35
N PRO A 351 -18.47 5.44 11.39
CA PRO A 351 -18.50 4.65 12.61
C PRO A 351 -17.59 5.21 13.71
N SER A 352 -17.94 4.99 14.99
CA SER A 352 -17.17 5.53 16.13
C SER A 352 -15.73 5.01 16.18
N SER A 353 -15.44 3.87 15.55
CA SER A 353 -14.08 3.36 15.37
C SER A 353 -13.17 4.26 14.52
N ARG A 354 -13.72 5.34 13.92
CA ARG A 354 -12.98 6.35 13.14
C ARG A 354 -12.76 7.67 13.85
N LEU A 355 -13.25 7.83 15.08
CA LEU A 355 -13.18 9.11 15.79
C LEU A 355 -11.76 9.63 15.92
N GLU A 356 -10.79 8.79 16.28
CA GLU A 356 -9.39 9.19 16.43
C GLU A 356 -8.82 9.78 15.13
N THR A 357 -8.97 9.07 14.00
CA THR A 357 -8.44 9.50 12.70
C THR A 357 -9.10 10.81 12.22
N VAL A 358 -10.41 10.95 12.39
CA VAL A 358 -11.14 12.17 12.02
C VAL A 358 -10.75 13.34 12.94
N THR A 359 -10.58 13.07 14.25
CA THR A 359 -10.12 14.06 15.22
C THR A 359 -8.75 14.59 14.86
N TYR A 360 -7.84 13.72 14.43
CA TYR A 360 -6.52 14.12 13.95
C TYR A 360 -6.59 15.00 12.69
N ALA A 361 -7.45 14.67 11.73
CA ALA A 361 -7.65 15.50 10.54
C ALA A 361 -8.20 16.90 10.90
N LEU A 362 -9.17 16.97 11.82
CA LEU A 362 -9.70 18.23 12.33
C LEU A 362 -8.62 19.04 13.08
N LEU A 363 -7.83 18.39 13.93
CA LEU A 363 -6.71 18.99 14.63
C LEU A 363 -5.67 19.58 13.66
N ALA A 364 -5.28 18.83 12.63
CA ALA A 364 -4.32 19.27 11.64
C ALA A 364 -4.85 20.49 10.87
N LEU A 365 -6.12 20.49 10.48
CA LEU A 365 -6.80 21.64 9.88
C LEU A 365 -6.79 22.86 10.81
N THR A 366 -7.15 22.67 12.08
CA THR A 366 -7.18 23.72 13.10
C THR A 366 -5.81 24.34 13.34
N ARG A 367 -4.75 23.53 13.37
CA ARG A 367 -3.38 24.02 13.49
C ARG A 367 -2.88 24.74 12.24
N ALA A 368 -3.30 24.28 11.05
CA ALA A 368 -2.88 24.89 9.79
C ALA A 368 -3.52 26.26 9.53
N TYR A 369 -4.78 26.46 9.95
CA TYR A 369 -5.55 27.65 9.58
C TYR A 369 -6.04 28.51 10.76
N GLY A 370 -5.79 28.09 12.00
CA GLY A 370 -6.06 28.88 13.21
C GLY A 370 -7.47 29.47 13.24
N ALA A 371 -7.56 30.80 13.27
CA ALA A 371 -8.82 31.54 13.36
C ALA A 371 -9.84 31.15 12.26
N SER A 372 -9.40 30.92 11.03
CA SER A 372 -10.31 30.52 9.94
C SER A 372 -10.94 29.15 10.20
N ALA A 373 -10.15 28.18 10.67
CA ALA A 373 -10.67 26.86 11.03
C ALA A 373 -11.61 26.90 12.24
N LEU A 374 -11.32 27.75 13.23
CA LEU A 374 -12.23 27.97 14.37
C LEU A 374 -13.57 28.56 13.91
N GLN A 375 -13.55 29.49 12.96
CA GLN A 375 -14.77 30.06 12.40
C GLN A 375 -15.59 29.01 11.63
N TRP A 376 -14.95 28.23 10.75
CA TRP A 376 -15.62 27.16 10.01
C TRP A 376 -16.21 26.08 10.93
N ALA A 377 -15.49 25.72 12.00
CA ALA A 377 -15.98 24.76 12.99
C ALA A 377 -17.18 25.32 13.75
N ARG A 378 -17.15 26.62 14.10
CA ARG A 378 -18.27 27.33 14.73
C ARG A 378 -19.52 27.31 13.87
N GLU A 379 -19.38 27.70 12.62
CA GLU A 379 -20.48 27.68 11.67
C GLU A 379 -21.05 26.26 11.53
N SER A 380 -20.18 25.25 11.39
CA SER A 380 -20.60 23.86 11.24
C SER A 380 -21.37 23.32 12.46
N VAL A 381 -20.82 23.49 13.67
CA VAL A 381 -21.45 23.00 14.90
C VAL A 381 -22.75 23.76 15.20
N SER A 382 -22.83 25.04 14.86
CA SER A 382 -24.06 25.84 15.04
C SER A 382 -25.26 25.37 14.21
N LEU A 383 -25.02 24.59 13.14
CA LEU A 383 -26.10 23.98 12.36
C LEU A 383 -26.78 22.83 13.11
N ILE A 384 -26.12 22.24 14.10
CA ILE A 384 -26.69 21.14 14.88
C ILE A 384 -27.77 21.71 15.81
N PRO A 385 -29.00 21.16 15.81
CA PRO A 385 -30.07 21.69 16.64
C PRO A 385 -29.71 21.71 18.12
N SER A 386 -30.06 22.81 18.81
CA SER A 386 -29.83 22.98 20.25
C SER A 386 -30.58 21.97 21.12
N THR A 387 -31.59 21.29 20.56
CA THR A 387 -32.28 20.15 21.19
C THR A 387 -31.43 18.87 21.26
N VAL A 388 -30.33 18.83 20.48
CA VAL A 388 -29.37 17.73 20.47
C VAL A 388 -28.11 18.16 21.22
N VAL A 389 -27.47 19.25 20.78
CA VAL A 389 -26.22 19.74 21.37
C VAL A 389 -26.47 21.05 22.11
N THR A 390 -26.25 21.04 23.41
CA THR A 390 -26.44 22.17 24.32
C THR A 390 -25.36 23.25 24.13
N GLU A 391 -25.62 24.48 24.58
CA GLU A 391 -24.63 25.57 24.56
C GLU A 391 -23.35 25.22 25.34
N VAL A 392 -23.46 24.39 26.38
CA VAL A 392 -22.32 23.92 27.17
C VAL A 392 -21.41 23.02 26.34
N GLU A 393 -21.99 22.02 25.67
CA GLU A 393 -21.25 21.10 24.79
C GLU A 393 -20.62 21.84 23.61
N GLN A 394 -21.34 22.80 23.00
CA GLN A 394 -20.80 23.67 21.96
C GLN A 394 -19.60 24.48 22.46
N THR A 395 -19.73 25.11 23.64
CA THR A 395 -18.64 25.91 24.22
C THR A 395 -17.42 25.05 24.52
N LYS A 396 -17.62 23.82 25.00
CA LYS A 396 -16.54 22.89 25.32
C LYS A 396 -15.75 22.47 24.09
N ILE A 397 -16.41 22.10 22.99
CA ILE A 397 -15.71 21.74 21.74
C ILE A 397 -14.98 22.95 21.16
N PHE A 398 -15.56 24.16 21.22
CA PHE A 398 -14.89 25.37 20.75
C PHE A 398 -13.67 25.74 21.57
N GLN A 399 -13.74 25.59 22.89
CA GLN A 399 -12.59 25.82 23.76
C GLN A 399 -11.48 24.82 23.42
N ALA A 400 -11.81 23.54 23.28
CA ALA A 400 -10.83 22.50 22.95
C ALA A 400 -10.16 22.72 21.58
N LEU A 401 -10.91 23.20 20.57
CA LEU A 401 -10.36 23.57 19.27
C LEU A 401 -9.48 24.83 19.36
N THR A 402 -9.85 25.81 20.19
CA THR A 402 -9.05 27.02 20.41
C THR A 402 -7.72 26.68 21.07
N ASP A 403 -7.76 25.82 22.09
CA ASP A 403 -6.57 25.30 22.76
C ASP A 403 -5.68 24.54 21.77
N ALA A 404 -6.28 23.68 20.93
CA ALA A 404 -5.59 22.93 19.90
C ALA A 404 -4.89 23.84 18.85
N ALA A 405 -5.53 24.94 18.46
CA ALA A 405 -4.96 25.94 17.56
C ALA A 405 -3.72 26.63 18.17
N SER A 406 -3.72 26.81 19.50
CA SER A 406 -2.58 27.37 20.25
C SER A 406 -1.46 26.36 20.54
N GLY A 407 -1.60 25.10 20.11
CA GLY A 407 -0.59 24.05 20.27
C GLY A 407 -0.74 23.18 21.52
N VAL A 408 -1.87 23.27 22.23
CA VAL A 408 -2.17 22.47 23.44
C VAL A 408 -2.48 21.00 23.10
N ASP A 409 -2.43 20.15 24.13
CA ASP A 409 -2.54 18.68 24.10
C ASP A 409 -3.78 18.15 23.35
N ILE A 410 -3.53 17.13 22.52
CA ILE A 410 -4.51 16.40 21.70
C ILE A 410 -5.58 15.74 22.56
N LYS A 411 -5.25 15.34 23.79
CA LYS A 411 -6.16 14.65 24.71
C LYS A 411 -7.40 15.48 25.06
N THR A 412 -7.24 16.79 25.23
CA THR A 412 -8.36 17.70 25.53
C THR A 412 -9.35 17.75 24.37
N LEU A 413 -8.85 17.83 23.13
CA LEU A 413 -9.69 17.80 21.93
C LEU A 413 -10.40 16.47 21.78
N MET A 414 -9.68 15.36 21.98
CA MET A 414 -10.25 14.02 21.86
C MET A 414 -11.42 13.80 22.84
N GLY A 415 -11.27 14.19 24.11
CA GLY A 415 -12.36 14.07 25.09
C GLY A 415 -13.57 14.95 24.75
N ALA A 416 -13.37 16.16 24.24
CA ALA A 416 -14.48 17.02 23.80
C ALA A 416 -15.19 16.47 22.56
N VAL A 417 -14.45 15.85 21.64
CA VAL A 417 -14.99 15.20 20.44
C VAL A 417 -15.77 13.94 20.79
N GLU A 418 -15.29 13.11 21.72
CA GLU A 418 -15.99 11.92 22.20
C GLU A 418 -17.36 12.28 22.79
N GLU A 419 -17.41 13.29 23.66
CA GLU A 419 -18.67 13.77 24.25
C GLU A 419 -19.64 14.30 23.18
N LEU A 420 -19.15 15.13 22.25
CA LEU A 420 -19.98 15.63 21.14
C LEU A 420 -20.52 14.47 20.28
N SER A 421 -19.66 13.48 20.00
CA SER A 421 -20.01 12.30 19.23
C SER A 421 -21.09 11.48 19.94
N ASP A 422 -20.96 11.23 21.24
CA ASP A 422 -21.91 10.43 22.02
C ASP A 422 -23.30 11.07 22.05
N VAL A 423 -23.36 12.38 22.24
CA VAL A 423 -24.62 13.15 22.25
C VAL A 423 -25.31 13.09 20.89
N CYS A 424 -24.54 13.24 19.81
CA CYS A 424 -25.06 13.17 18.44
C CYS A 424 -25.45 11.76 18.01
N ARG A 425 -24.90 10.72 18.66
CA ARG A 425 -25.16 9.29 18.36
C ARG A 425 -26.11 8.61 19.33
N ARG A 426 -26.68 9.34 20.31
CA ARG A 426 -27.51 8.77 21.41
C ARG A 426 -28.64 7.86 20.93
N ASN A 427 -29.20 8.14 19.74
CA ASN A 427 -30.09 7.24 19.03
C ASN A 427 -30.11 7.57 17.53
N ARG A 428 -30.71 6.66 16.75
CA ARG A 428 -30.78 6.78 15.29
C ARG A 428 -31.50 8.04 14.81
N THR A 429 -32.62 8.41 15.43
CA THR A 429 -33.38 9.62 15.06
C THR A 429 -32.54 10.88 15.24
N VAL A 430 -31.79 10.96 16.33
CA VAL A 430 -30.92 12.09 16.63
C VAL A 430 -29.77 12.16 15.64
N GLN A 431 -29.13 11.02 15.35
CA GLN A 431 -28.10 10.94 14.34
C GLN A 431 -28.62 11.38 12.97
N GLU A 432 -29.82 10.94 12.56
CA GLU A 432 -30.44 11.35 11.30
C GLU A 432 -30.71 12.87 11.23
N ILE A 433 -31.17 13.48 12.33
CA ILE A 433 -31.34 14.94 12.44
C ILE A 433 -30.00 15.67 12.28
N VAL A 434 -28.97 15.24 13.01
CA VAL A 434 -27.63 15.83 12.96
C VAL A 434 -27.04 15.72 11.55
N GLN A 435 -27.12 14.54 10.94
CA GLN A 435 -26.63 14.32 9.59
C GLN A 435 -27.44 15.10 8.55
N GLY A 436 -28.76 15.25 8.74
CA GLY A 436 -29.59 16.12 7.92
C GLY A 436 -29.13 17.58 7.95
N ALA A 437 -28.78 18.09 9.13
CA ALA A 437 -28.27 19.44 9.32
C ALA A 437 -26.85 19.64 8.77
N LEU A 438 -25.99 18.62 8.87
CA LEU A 438 -24.57 18.73 8.49
C LEU A 438 -24.27 18.34 7.04
N ARG A 439 -25.22 17.81 6.27
CA ARG A 439 -25.04 17.54 4.83
C ARG A 439 -24.61 18.81 4.06
N PRO A 440 -23.41 18.83 3.43
CA PRO A 440 -22.98 19.97 2.64
C PRO A 440 -23.95 20.25 1.48
N LEU A 441 -24.36 21.51 1.29
CA LEU A 441 -25.25 21.93 0.21
C LEU A 441 -24.60 21.77 -1.17
N GLU A 442 -23.27 21.88 -1.22
CA GLU A 442 -22.44 21.93 -2.44
C GLU A 442 -22.20 20.55 -3.08
N LEU A 443 -22.38 19.45 -2.33
CA LEU A 443 -22.31 18.08 -2.88
C LEU A 443 -23.52 17.73 -3.78
N ASN A 444 -24.46 18.67 -3.99
CA ASN A 444 -25.51 18.58 -5.00
C ASN A 444 -25.11 19.15 -6.37
N LEU A 445 -23.90 19.72 -6.53
CA LEU A 445 -23.46 20.34 -7.78
C LEU A 445 -22.72 19.38 -8.71
N VAL A 446 -23.38 18.28 -9.10
CA VAL A 446 -23.14 17.65 -10.42
C VAL A 446 -24.48 17.16 -10.97
N THR A 447 -25.33 18.09 -11.41
CA THR A 447 -26.40 17.81 -12.40
C THR A 447 -26.65 19.06 -13.25
N VAL A 448 -25.65 19.51 -14.00
CA VAL A 448 -25.80 20.34 -15.22
C VAL A 448 -24.47 20.16 -15.97
N SER A 449 -24.33 19.66 -17.20
CA SER A 449 -25.23 19.30 -18.30
C SER A 449 -24.47 18.31 -19.20
#